data_AF-A0A6J1MRD4-F1
#
_entry.id   AF-A0A6J1MRD4-F1
#
_cell.length_a   1.000
_cell.length_b   1.000
_cell.length_c   1.000
_cell.angle_alpha   90.00
_cell.angle_beta   90.00
_cell.angle_gamma   90.00
#
_symmetry.space_group_name_H-M   'P 1'
#
loop_
_entity.id
_entity.type
_entity.pdbx_description
1 polymer ?
#
loop_
_entity_poly.entity_id
_entity_poly.type
_entity_poly.pdbx_seq_one_letter_code
_entity_poly.pdbx_strand_id
1 'polypeptide(L)'
;MSIPDLAAQILSKTGNEFSEDSARTIIIVGSKSVGKTNLMYSFLEKSDKPRETLVLEYSFGRKSSQKQGIEKTICHVWEYGGKLDMLRKVLDAIPLRGRSFYCVMIDLSKVKTIWNTLEICLQTIKESCINSMPELLIIGGKYDAFKNYDGNTKKIISTTLRSVSMIYNAHLIFYSNKEPQLMKKAKEMLYNIGFGNGIPLREKNTNSAKPLMIPKGLDNWDSIGVPMSNMEQVSSGAY
;
A
#
# COMPACT_ATOMS: atom_id res chain seq x y z
N MET A 1 -12.48 -46.40 -7.77
CA MET A 1 -12.39 -45.09 -7.11
C MET A 1 -12.98 -45.26 -5.71
N SER A 2 -12.25 -44.90 -4.67
CA SER A 2 -12.69 -45.12 -3.28
C SER A 2 -13.69 -44.03 -2.84
N ILE A 3 -14.43 -44.29 -1.76
CA ILE A 3 -15.34 -43.29 -1.16
C ILE A 3 -14.59 -41.98 -0.83
N PRO A 4 -13.37 -42.01 -0.27
CA PRO A 4 -12.53 -40.81 -0.10
C PRO A 4 -12.21 -40.06 -1.40
N ASP A 5 -11.92 -40.76 -2.49
CA ASP A 5 -11.60 -40.12 -3.78
C ASP A 5 -12.82 -39.40 -4.38
N LEU A 6 -14.00 -40.01 -4.22
CA LEU A 6 -15.26 -39.41 -4.65
C LEU A 6 -15.61 -38.19 -3.79
N ALA A 7 -15.40 -38.27 -2.48
CA ALA A 7 -15.59 -37.14 -1.57
C ALA A 7 -14.60 -35.99 -1.89
N ALA A 8 -13.34 -36.29 -2.17
CA ALA A 8 -12.34 -35.30 -2.58
C ALA A 8 -12.68 -34.67 -3.94
N GLN A 9 -13.18 -35.45 -4.90
CA GLN A 9 -13.67 -34.92 -6.18
C GLN A 9 -14.94 -34.08 -6.04
N ILE A 10 -15.85 -34.42 -5.13
CA ILE A 10 -17.03 -33.61 -4.85
C ILE A 10 -16.59 -32.31 -4.18
N LEU A 11 -15.67 -32.37 -3.21
CA LEU A 11 -15.12 -31.16 -2.56
C LEU A 11 -14.32 -30.28 -3.53
N SER A 12 -13.60 -30.84 -4.50
CA SER A 12 -12.93 -30.03 -5.53
C SER A 12 -13.91 -29.46 -6.56
N LYS A 13 -15.00 -30.17 -6.87
CA LYS A 13 -16.09 -29.67 -7.74
C LYS A 13 -16.98 -28.63 -7.07
N THR A 14 -17.25 -28.77 -5.77
CA THR A 14 -18.06 -27.83 -4.96
C THR A 14 -17.21 -26.69 -4.38
N GLY A 15 -15.91 -26.92 -4.14
CA GLY A 15 -14.95 -25.91 -3.65
C GLY A 15 -14.51 -24.88 -4.68
N ASN A 16 -14.80 -25.11 -5.97
CA ASN A 16 -14.58 -24.14 -7.04
C ASN A 16 -15.62 -23.00 -7.08
N GLU A 17 -16.61 -22.97 -6.18
CA GLU A 17 -17.51 -21.80 -6.02
C GLU A 17 -16.94 -20.70 -5.12
N PHE A 18 -15.77 -20.89 -4.50
CA PHE A 18 -14.93 -19.77 -4.08
C PHE A 18 -13.92 -19.49 -5.19
N SER A 19 -14.29 -18.61 -6.11
CA SER A 19 -13.35 -18.07 -7.08
C SER A 19 -12.13 -17.51 -6.33
N GLU A 20 -10.93 -18.05 -6.57
CA GLU A 20 -9.67 -17.42 -6.11
C GLU A 20 -9.55 -15.97 -6.62
N ASP A 21 -10.33 -15.61 -7.64
CA ASP A 21 -10.49 -14.25 -8.19
C ASP A 21 -11.12 -13.25 -7.20
N SER A 22 -11.80 -13.73 -6.15
CA SER A 22 -12.38 -12.89 -5.09
C SER A 22 -11.41 -12.59 -3.94
N ALA A 23 -10.26 -13.28 -3.87
CA ALA A 23 -9.27 -13.05 -2.83
C ALA A 23 -8.38 -11.84 -3.17
N ARG A 24 -7.95 -11.12 -2.13
CA ARG A 24 -7.02 -10.00 -2.27
C ARG A 24 -5.98 -10.02 -1.18
N THR A 25 -4.79 -9.53 -1.49
CA THR A 25 -3.67 -9.47 -0.56
C THR A 25 -3.16 -8.03 -0.47
N ILE A 26 -3.13 -7.46 0.73
CA ILE A 26 -2.53 -6.15 1.02
C ILE A 26 -1.27 -6.39 1.83
N ILE A 27 -0.15 -5.82 1.40
CA ILE A 27 1.14 -5.94 2.08
C ILE A 27 1.57 -4.55 2.49
N ILE A 28 1.71 -4.30 3.79
CA ILE A 28 2.06 -3.00 4.36
C ILE A 28 3.49 -3.04 4.89
N VAL A 29 4.38 -2.27 4.27
CA VAL A 29 5.81 -2.18 4.60
C VAL A 29 6.23 -0.73 4.87
N GLY A 30 7.47 -0.52 5.29
CA GLY A 30 8.05 0.82 5.46
C GLY A 30 8.42 1.15 6.92
N SER A 31 8.52 2.43 7.24
CA SER A 31 9.14 2.95 8.47
C SER A 31 8.54 2.33 9.75
N LYS A 32 9.40 2.04 10.74
CA LYS A 32 8.95 1.61 12.08
C LYS A 32 8.19 2.75 12.78
N SER A 33 7.10 2.42 13.48
CA SER A 33 6.28 3.36 14.27
C SER A 33 5.59 4.51 13.50
N VAL A 34 5.50 4.40 12.17
CA VAL A 34 4.82 5.40 11.32
C VAL A 34 3.29 5.37 11.46
N GLY A 35 2.72 4.26 11.93
CA GLY A 35 1.28 4.07 12.11
C GLY A 35 0.64 2.98 11.23
N LYS A 36 1.44 2.03 10.71
CA LYS A 36 0.95 0.90 9.90
C LYS A 36 -0.15 0.12 10.60
N THR A 37 0.11 -0.32 11.83
CA THR A 37 -0.84 -1.08 12.64
C THR A 37 -2.11 -0.29 12.93
N ASN A 38 -2.00 1.02 13.23
CA ASN A 38 -3.17 1.87 13.44
C ASN A 38 -4.05 1.97 12.20
N LEU A 39 -3.45 2.14 11.01
CA LEU A 39 -4.18 2.19 9.76
C LEU A 39 -4.85 0.83 9.45
N MET A 40 -4.13 -0.28 9.63
CA MET A 40 -4.67 -1.64 9.46
C MET A 40 -5.86 -1.90 10.39
N TYR A 41 -5.74 -1.58 11.68
CA TYR A 41 -6.81 -1.78 12.66
C TYR A 41 -8.03 -0.94 12.35
N SER A 42 -7.83 0.33 11.95
CA SER A 42 -8.92 1.21 11.50
C SER A 42 -9.64 0.66 10.27
N PHE A 43 -8.87 0.14 9.31
CA PHE A 43 -9.39 -0.51 8.10
C PHE A 43 -10.20 -1.78 8.42
N LEU A 44 -9.68 -2.65 9.29
CA LEU A 44 -10.32 -3.91 9.68
C LEU A 44 -11.35 -3.77 10.82
N GLU A 45 -11.58 -2.55 11.30
CA GLU A 45 -12.52 -2.24 12.39
C GLU A 45 -12.24 -3.02 13.68
N LYS A 46 -10.95 -3.26 13.95
CA LYS A 46 -10.49 -3.92 15.18
C LYS A 46 -10.53 -2.95 16.35
N SER A 47 -11.15 -3.38 17.46
CA SER A 47 -11.25 -2.62 18.71
C SER A 47 -10.15 -2.95 19.72
N ASP A 48 -9.44 -4.07 19.54
CA ASP A 48 -8.37 -4.48 20.45
C ASP A 48 -7.16 -3.54 20.37
N LYS A 49 -6.43 -3.43 21.48
CA LYS A 49 -5.19 -2.65 21.49
C LYS A 49 -4.14 -3.32 20.60
N PRO A 50 -3.54 -2.59 19.63
CA PRO A 50 -2.49 -3.14 18.80
C PRO A 50 -1.28 -3.59 19.63
N ARG A 51 -0.76 -4.78 19.33
CA ARG A 51 0.54 -5.23 19.83
C ARG A 51 1.66 -4.67 18.94
N GLU A 52 2.88 -4.58 19.47
CA GLU A 52 4.03 -4.19 18.65
C GLU A 52 4.35 -5.30 17.64
N THR A 53 4.34 -4.95 16.35
CA THR A 53 4.71 -5.84 15.24
C THR A 53 6.21 -6.16 15.30
N LEU A 54 6.58 -7.42 15.56
CA LEU A 54 7.99 -7.82 15.66
C LEU A 54 8.67 -7.96 14.30
N VAL A 55 8.09 -8.78 13.42
CA VAL A 55 8.64 -9.08 12.09
C VAL A 55 7.54 -9.03 11.06
N LEU A 56 6.60 -9.97 11.09
CA LEU A 56 5.48 -10.06 10.16
C LEU A 56 4.21 -10.41 10.94
N GLU A 57 3.16 -9.64 10.74
CA GLU A 57 1.84 -9.88 11.34
C GLU A 57 0.81 -10.14 10.24
N TYR A 58 -0.01 -11.18 10.45
CA TYR A 58 -1.10 -11.53 9.56
C TYR A 58 -2.44 -11.08 10.14
N SER A 59 -3.29 -10.53 9.28
CA SER A 59 -4.68 -10.24 9.58
C SER A 59 -5.52 -10.48 8.33
N PHE A 60 -6.83 -10.62 8.50
CA PHE A 60 -7.74 -10.68 7.35
C PHE A 60 -9.07 -10.05 7.69
N GLY A 61 -9.77 -9.60 6.65
CA GLY A 61 -11.16 -9.19 6.73
C GLY A 61 -11.99 -9.89 5.66
N ARG A 62 -13.29 -9.99 5.88
CA ARG A 62 -14.23 -10.65 4.97
C ARG A 62 -15.42 -9.73 4.75
N LYS A 63 -15.87 -9.62 3.49
CA LYS A 63 -17.09 -8.89 3.15
C LYS A 63 -17.98 -9.76 2.26
N SER A 64 -19.25 -9.90 2.64
CA SER A 64 -20.28 -10.48 1.78
C SER A 64 -20.79 -9.43 0.79
N SER A 65 -20.85 -9.77 -0.50
CA SER A 65 -21.50 -8.91 -1.49
C SER A 65 -23.03 -8.98 -1.34
N GLN A 66 -23.68 -7.83 -1.15
CA GLN A 66 -25.13 -7.73 -0.93
C GLN A 66 -25.98 -8.22 -2.12
N LYS A 67 -25.39 -8.34 -3.33
CA LYS A 67 -26.17 -8.61 -4.56
C LYS A 67 -26.38 -10.09 -4.88
N GLN A 68 -25.61 -11.03 -4.32
CA GLN A 68 -25.75 -12.46 -4.66
C GLN A 68 -25.45 -13.45 -3.53
N GLY A 69 -25.36 -13.04 -2.27
CA GLY A 69 -25.40 -13.94 -1.08
C GLY A 69 -24.29 -15.00 -0.92
N ILE A 70 -23.50 -15.29 -1.96
CA ILE A 70 -22.62 -16.45 -2.04
C ILE A 70 -21.15 -16.01 -2.16
N GLU A 71 -20.86 -14.96 -2.94
CA GLU A 71 -19.47 -14.51 -3.13
C GLU A 71 -18.99 -13.61 -1.97
N LYS A 72 -18.01 -14.12 -1.21
CA LYS A 72 -17.36 -13.41 -0.10
C LYS A 72 -15.95 -13.02 -0.52
N THR A 73 -15.70 -11.72 -0.69
CA THR A 73 -14.34 -11.20 -0.88
C THR A 73 -13.57 -11.35 0.43
N ILE A 74 -12.42 -12.01 0.38
CA ILE A 74 -11.49 -12.13 1.50
C ILE A 74 -10.28 -11.24 1.21
N CYS A 75 -9.94 -10.36 2.15
CA CYS A 75 -8.75 -9.53 2.08
C CYS A 75 -7.75 -10.00 3.13
N HIS A 76 -6.66 -10.60 2.69
CA HIS A 76 -5.49 -10.93 3.48
C HIS A 76 -4.63 -9.68 3.65
N VAL A 77 -4.16 -9.41 4.86
CA VAL A 77 -3.34 -8.25 5.19
C VAL A 77 -2.09 -8.72 5.90
N TRP A 78 -0.93 -8.35 5.36
CA TRP A 78 0.38 -8.65 5.90
C TRP A 78 1.06 -7.34 6.30
N GLU A 79 1.42 -7.18 7.57
CA GLU A 79 2.14 -6.00 8.06
C GLU A 79 3.58 -6.37 8.42
N TYR A 80 4.55 -5.67 7.82
CA TYR A 80 5.96 -5.83 8.14
C TYR A 80 6.42 -4.81 9.21
N GLY A 81 6.88 -5.32 10.35
CA GLY A 81 7.39 -4.53 11.48
C GLY A 81 8.91 -4.57 11.68
N GLY A 82 9.60 -5.45 10.96
CA GLY A 82 11.04 -5.70 11.12
C GLY A 82 11.96 -4.62 10.54
N LYS A 83 13.27 -4.89 10.57
CA LYS A 83 14.31 -4.03 9.98
C LYS A 83 14.31 -4.12 8.45
N LEU A 84 14.67 -3.05 7.75
CA LEU A 84 14.56 -2.99 6.28
C LEU A 84 15.48 -3.99 5.54
N ASP A 85 16.64 -4.30 6.11
CA ASP A 85 17.60 -5.31 5.58
C ASP A 85 17.02 -6.73 5.50
N MET A 86 16.05 -7.05 6.36
CA MET A 86 15.37 -8.35 6.38
C MET A 86 14.11 -8.40 5.51
N LEU A 87 13.70 -7.27 4.92
CA LEU A 87 12.43 -7.16 4.19
C LEU A 87 12.34 -8.15 3.02
N ARG A 88 13.42 -8.30 2.23
CA ARG A 88 13.49 -9.21 1.08
C ARG A 88 13.08 -10.64 1.45
N LYS A 89 13.77 -11.21 2.45
CA LYS A 89 13.54 -12.58 2.93
C LYS A 89 12.09 -12.79 3.40
N VAL A 90 11.49 -11.75 3.97
CA VAL A 90 10.12 -11.82 4.48
C VAL A 90 9.11 -11.70 3.35
N LEU A 91 9.30 -10.79 2.39
CA LEU A 91 8.40 -10.66 1.23
C LEU A 91 8.37 -11.96 0.40
N ASP A 92 9.52 -12.59 0.17
CA ASP A 92 9.62 -13.86 -0.56
C ASP A 92 8.82 -15.01 0.10
N ALA A 93 8.54 -14.89 1.41
CA ALA A 93 7.81 -15.89 2.19
C ALA A 93 6.29 -15.62 2.30
N ILE A 94 5.79 -14.47 1.82
CA ILE A 94 4.37 -14.12 1.93
C ILE A 94 3.55 -14.89 0.89
N PRO A 95 2.53 -15.67 1.29
CA PRO A 95 1.65 -16.33 0.33
C PRO A 95 0.69 -15.32 -0.29
N LEU A 96 0.93 -14.97 -1.55
CA LEU A 96 0.04 -14.10 -2.33
C LEU A 96 -1.22 -14.86 -2.75
N ARG A 97 -2.39 -14.30 -2.45
CA ARG A 97 -3.70 -14.83 -2.87
C ARG A 97 -4.47 -13.78 -3.64
N GLY A 98 -4.92 -14.15 -4.85
CA GLY A 98 -5.63 -13.27 -5.77
C GLY A 98 -4.87 -11.97 -6.07
N ARG A 99 -5.58 -10.83 -6.14
CA ARG A 99 -4.97 -9.53 -6.48
C ARG A 99 -4.16 -8.98 -5.31
N SER A 100 -2.90 -8.64 -5.58
CA SER A 100 -1.96 -8.15 -4.56
C SER A 100 -1.70 -6.65 -4.68
N PHE A 101 -1.67 -5.95 -3.55
CA PHE A 101 -1.40 -4.52 -3.45
C PHE A 101 -0.35 -4.25 -2.36
N TYR A 102 0.65 -3.44 -2.70
CA TYR A 102 1.75 -3.09 -1.82
C TYR A 102 1.59 -1.66 -1.32
N CYS A 103 1.60 -1.48 0.00
CA CYS A 103 1.50 -0.20 0.69
C CYS A 103 2.84 0.14 1.36
N VAL A 104 3.53 1.16 0.87
CA VAL A 104 4.80 1.63 1.45
C VAL A 104 4.53 2.85 2.33
N MET A 105 4.60 2.69 3.66
CA MET A 105 4.38 3.78 4.61
C MET A 105 5.70 4.41 5.08
N ILE A 106 5.87 5.71 4.84
CA ILE A 106 7.12 6.44 5.10
C ILE A 106 6.90 7.51 6.16
N ASP A 107 7.78 7.59 7.15
CA ASP A 107 7.72 8.60 8.19
C ASP A 107 8.21 9.97 7.69
N LEU A 108 7.27 10.86 7.36
CA LEU A 108 7.60 12.21 6.89
C LEU A 108 8.22 13.10 7.97
N SER A 109 8.11 12.73 9.26
CA SER A 109 8.77 13.46 10.35
C SER A 109 10.27 13.19 10.44
N LYS A 110 10.78 12.22 9.69
CA LYS A 110 12.19 11.81 9.69
C LYS A 110 12.81 11.95 8.31
N VAL A 111 12.93 13.20 7.84
CA VAL A 111 13.40 13.58 6.48
C VAL A 111 14.64 12.80 6.02
N LYS A 112 15.63 12.63 6.89
CA LYS A 112 16.90 11.93 6.57
C LYS A 112 16.71 10.46 6.20
N THR A 113 15.61 9.82 6.61
CA THR A 113 15.35 8.39 6.43
C THR A 113 14.34 8.08 5.33
N ILE A 114 13.69 9.12 4.76
CA ILE A 114 12.63 8.97 3.75
C ILE A 114 13.16 8.19 2.55
N TRP A 115 14.28 8.65 1.96
CA TRP A 115 14.82 8.11 0.71
C TRP A 115 15.30 6.68 0.87
N ASN A 116 16.11 6.41 1.91
CA ASN A 116 16.58 5.07 2.20
C ASN A 116 15.42 4.08 2.44
N THR A 117 14.36 4.50 3.14
CA THR A 117 13.18 3.64 3.34
C THR A 117 12.45 3.37 2.03
N LEU A 118 12.22 4.41 1.24
CA LEU A 118 11.49 4.34 -0.02
C LEU A 118 12.23 3.47 -1.03
N GLU A 119 13.54 3.69 -1.20
CA GLU A 119 14.40 2.94 -2.11
C GLU A 119 14.42 1.45 -1.78
N ILE A 120 14.76 1.09 -0.54
CA ILE A 120 14.81 -0.32 -0.12
C ILE A 120 13.44 -0.99 -0.32
N CYS A 121 12.35 -0.35 0.08
CA CYS A 121 11.02 -0.94 -0.07
C CYS A 121 10.66 -1.15 -1.54
N LEU A 122 10.84 -0.13 -2.38
CA LEU A 122 10.47 -0.19 -3.80
C LEU A 122 11.33 -1.18 -4.59
N GLN A 123 12.66 -1.20 -4.36
CA GLN A 123 13.55 -2.18 -4.98
C GLN A 123 13.17 -3.60 -4.57
N THR A 124 12.96 -3.85 -3.27
CA THR A 124 12.58 -5.17 -2.78
C THR A 124 11.24 -5.62 -3.38
N ILE A 125 10.25 -4.73 -3.50
CA ILE A 125 8.96 -5.06 -4.11
C ILE A 125 9.11 -5.32 -5.62
N LYS A 126 9.92 -4.52 -6.34
CA LYS A 126 10.21 -4.73 -7.78
C LYS A 126 10.84 -6.12 -7.99
N GLU A 127 11.83 -6.47 -7.19
CA GLU A 127 12.53 -7.77 -7.25
C GLU A 127 11.62 -8.94 -6.89
N SER A 128 10.68 -8.77 -5.96
CA SER A 128 9.69 -9.78 -5.60
C SER A 128 8.62 -10.00 -6.69
N CYS A 129 8.46 -9.05 -7.62
CA CYS A 129 7.41 -9.05 -8.65
C CYS A 129 7.97 -9.21 -10.08
N ILE A 130 8.87 -10.18 -10.30
CA ILE A 130 9.64 -10.35 -11.55
C ILE A 130 8.79 -10.32 -12.83
N ASN A 131 7.58 -10.88 -12.80
CA ASN A 131 6.74 -11.07 -14.00
C ASN A 131 5.52 -10.14 -14.07
N SER A 132 5.36 -9.20 -13.13
CA SER A 132 4.17 -8.34 -13.07
C SER A 132 4.49 -7.00 -12.42
N MET A 133 3.91 -5.92 -12.95
CA MET A 133 4.08 -4.61 -12.32
C MET A 133 3.24 -4.55 -11.03
N PRO A 134 3.85 -4.29 -9.86
CA PRO A 134 3.13 -4.28 -8.60
C PRO A 134 2.14 -3.12 -8.52
N GLU A 135 0.95 -3.38 -7.99
CA GLU A 135 0.01 -2.33 -7.62
C GLU A 135 0.50 -1.63 -6.34
N LEU A 136 0.88 -0.36 -6.44
CA LEU A 136 1.60 0.37 -5.39
C LEU A 136 0.81 1.56 -4.82
N LEU A 137 0.85 1.69 -3.50
CA LEU A 137 0.39 2.84 -2.74
C LEU A 137 1.50 3.33 -1.80
N ILE A 138 2.03 4.51 -2.08
CA ILE A 138 2.97 5.21 -1.20
C ILE A 138 2.16 6.10 -0.24
N ILE A 139 2.40 5.92 1.06
CA ILE A 139 1.72 6.65 2.13
C ILE A 139 2.76 7.42 2.95
N GLY A 140 2.74 8.74 2.84
CA GLY A 140 3.52 9.62 3.71
C GLY A 140 2.84 9.78 5.08
N GLY A 141 3.29 9.04 6.09
CA GLY A 141 2.76 9.10 7.44
C GLY A 141 3.32 10.26 8.28
N LYS A 142 2.74 10.45 9.48
CA LYS A 142 3.11 11.52 10.43
C LYS A 142 2.97 12.94 9.85
N TYR A 143 1.96 13.14 9.00
CA TYR A 143 1.71 14.46 8.39
C TYR A 143 1.51 15.58 9.43
N ASP A 144 0.96 15.27 10.60
CA ASP A 144 0.79 16.20 11.73
C ASP A 144 2.10 16.85 12.20
N ALA A 145 3.22 16.12 12.10
CA ALA A 145 4.54 16.65 12.37
C ALA A 145 5.12 17.32 11.10
N PHE A 146 4.95 16.67 9.95
CA PHE A 146 5.49 17.15 8.67
C PHE A 146 4.99 18.55 8.27
N LYS A 147 3.73 18.88 8.55
CA LYS A 147 3.14 20.17 8.20
C LYS A 147 3.87 21.37 8.83
N ASN A 148 4.60 21.14 9.92
CA ASN A 148 5.35 22.15 10.67
C ASN A 148 6.76 22.41 10.11
N TYR A 149 7.24 21.63 9.14
CA TYR A 149 8.47 21.98 8.42
C TYR A 149 8.30 23.25 7.59
N ASP A 150 9.42 23.90 7.27
CA ASP A 150 9.46 25.07 6.41
C ASP A 150 8.96 24.77 4.99
N GLY A 151 8.54 25.82 4.26
CA GLY A 151 7.96 25.68 2.93
C GLY A 151 8.89 25.03 1.91
N ASN A 152 10.21 25.27 2.01
CA ASN A 152 11.19 24.73 1.08
C ASN A 152 11.38 23.22 1.30
N THR A 153 11.58 22.79 2.54
CA THR A 153 11.65 21.36 2.90
C THR A 153 10.41 20.61 2.44
N LYS A 154 9.21 21.16 2.71
CA LYS A 154 7.95 20.55 2.27
C LYS A 154 7.86 20.44 0.75
N LYS A 155 8.28 21.47 0.03
CA LYS A 155 8.29 21.49 -1.44
C LYS A 155 9.21 20.40 -1.99
N ILE A 156 10.46 20.33 -1.52
CA ILE A 156 11.44 19.34 -1.97
C ILE A 156 10.91 17.91 -1.75
N ILE A 157 10.48 17.59 -0.53
CA ILE A 157 10.00 16.23 -0.21
C ILE A 157 8.76 15.89 -1.02
N SER A 158 7.81 16.81 -1.14
CA SER A 158 6.59 16.62 -1.92
C SER A 158 6.89 16.39 -3.40
N THR A 159 7.74 17.22 -4.00
CA THR A 159 8.14 17.11 -5.40
C THR A 159 8.85 15.78 -5.66
N THR A 160 9.80 15.38 -4.81
CA THR A 160 10.52 14.11 -4.98
C THR A 160 9.60 12.90 -4.80
N LEU A 161 8.71 12.89 -3.79
CA LEU A 161 7.75 11.80 -3.63
C LEU A 161 6.78 11.71 -4.81
N ARG A 162 6.37 12.84 -5.40
CA ARG A 162 5.57 12.87 -6.64
C ARG A 162 6.31 12.24 -7.81
N SER A 163 7.58 12.62 -8.02
CA SER A 163 8.42 12.03 -9.07
C SER A 163 8.56 10.52 -8.88
N VAL A 164 8.89 10.05 -7.68
CA VAL A 164 9.02 8.61 -7.39
C VAL A 164 7.69 7.88 -7.62
N SER A 165 6.58 8.45 -7.16
CA SER A 165 5.26 7.84 -7.37
C SER A 165 4.92 7.70 -8.85
N MET A 166 5.30 8.69 -9.67
CA MET A 166 5.09 8.63 -11.12
C MET A 166 5.95 7.55 -11.78
N ILE A 167 7.24 7.45 -11.44
CA ILE A 167 8.17 6.45 -11.99
C ILE A 167 7.70 5.03 -11.69
N TYR A 168 7.26 4.78 -10.46
CA TYR A 168 6.81 3.46 -10.01
C TYR A 168 5.31 3.21 -10.27
N ASN A 169 4.64 4.10 -11.02
CA ASN A 169 3.20 4.04 -11.29
C ASN A 169 2.35 3.82 -10.02
N ALA A 170 2.73 4.48 -8.93
CA ALA A 170 2.13 4.34 -7.62
C ALA A 170 1.14 5.47 -7.31
N HIS A 171 0.16 5.16 -6.48
CA HIS A 171 -0.66 6.18 -5.83
C HIS A 171 0.13 6.83 -4.67
N LEU A 172 -0.06 8.11 -4.42
CA LEU A 172 0.57 8.84 -3.31
C LEU A 172 -0.48 9.51 -2.43
N ILE A 173 -0.44 9.25 -1.12
CA ILE A 173 -1.25 9.98 -0.14
C ILE A 173 -0.44 10.38 1.08
N PHE A 174 -0.83 11.49 1.72
CA PHE A 174 -0.37 11.83 3.06
C PHE A 174 -1.38 11.41 4.12
N TYR A 175 -0.86 10.94 5.25
CA TYR A 175 -1.58 10.30 6.33
C TYR A 175 -1.07 10.79 7.69
N SER A 176 -1.99 10.90 8.65
CA SER A 176 -1.65 10.99 10.06
C SER A 176 -2.73 10.32 10.90
N ASN A 177 -2.32 9.60 11.94
CA ASN A 177 -3.24 9.04 12.93
C ASN A 177 -3.83 10.11 13.86
N LYS A 178 -3.30 11.34 13.86
CA LYS A 178 -3.82 12.47 14.62
C LYS A 178 -4.77 13.36 13.82
N GLU A 179 -4.93 13.11 12.53
CA GLU A 179 -5.83 13.88 11.66
C GLU A 179 -6.97 12.99 11.15
N PRO A 180 -8.18 13.06 11.76
CA PRO A 180 -9.30 12.16 11.45
C PRO A 180 -9.70 12.13 9.98
N GLN A 181 -9.62 13.28 9.30
CA GLN A 181 -9.93 13.38 7.86
C GLN A 181 -8.96 12.57 6.99
N LEU A 182 -7.66 12.59 7.31
CA LEU A 182 -6.65 11.81 6.59
C LEU A 182 -6.74 10.32 6.92
N MET A 183 -7.03 9.98 8.17
CA MET A 183 -7.31 8.61 8.58
C MET A 183 -8.49 8.02 7.79
N LYS A 184 -9.60 8.77 7.70
CA LYS A 184 -10.79 8.34 6.95
C LYS A 184 -10.45 8.06 5.48
N LYS A 185 -9.74 8.98 4.81
CA LYS A 185 -9.33 8.81 3.42
C LYS A 185 -8.41 7.60 3.21
N ALA A 186 -7.41 7.40 4.06
CA ALA A 186 -6.52 6.24 3.97
C ALA A 186 -7.26 4.92 4.23
N LYS A 187 -8.19 4.90 5.20
CA LYS A 187 -9.09 3.76 5.46
C LYS A 187 -9.94 3.44 4.23
N GLU A 188 -10.57 4.45 3.62
CA GLU A 188 -11.37 4.28 2.41
C GLU A 188 -10.53 3.71 1.26
N MET A 189 -9.28 4.15 1.08
CA MET A 189 -8.41 3.57 0.06
C MET A 189 -8.11 2.09 0.30
N LEU A 190 -7.69 1.71 1.51
CA LEU A 190 -7.48 0.29 1.84
C LEU A 190 -8.76 -0.54 1.69
N TYR A 191 -9.91 0.04 2.05
CA TYR A 191 -11.20 -0.60 1.86
C TYR A 191 -11.50 -0.91 0.40
N ASN A 192 -11.26 0.05 -0.49
CA ASN A 192 -11.55 -0.14 -1.89
C ASN A 192 -10.55 -1.09 -2.57
N ILE A 193 -9.30 -1.08 -2.12
CA ILE A 193 -8.28 -2.06 -2.51
C ILE A 193 -8.68 -3.46 -2.05
N GLY A 194 -9.08 -3.64 -0.78
CA GLY A 194 -9.37 -4.94 -0.19
C GLY A 194 -10.75 -5.51 -0.52
N PHE A 195 -11.76 -4.65 -0.71
CA PHE A 195 -13.17 -5.06 -0.82
C PHE A 195 -13.99 -4.31 -1.89
N GLY A 196 -13.43 -3.29 -2.56
CA GLY A 196 -14.11 -2.47 -3.57
C GLY A 196 -13.68 -2.79 -5.00
N ASN A 197 -13.84 -1.87 -5.96
CA ASN A 197 -13.41 -2.09 -7.35
C ASN A 197 -12.07 -1.40 -7.66
N GLY A 198 -11.13 -1.41 -6.70
CA GLY A 198 -9.88 -0.65 -6.79
C GLY A 198 -10.05 0.80 -6.28
N ILE A 199 -8.99 1.60 -6.33
CA ILE A 199 -8.90 2.91 -5.67
C ILE A 199 -9.82 3.95 -6.36
N PRO A 200 -10.90 4.44 -5.71
CA PRO A 200 -11.83 5.38 -6.31
C PRO A 200 -11.35 6.80 -6.04
N LEU A 201 -10.32 7.24 -6.74
CA LEU A 201 -9.81 8.60 -6.56
C LEU A 201 -9.86 9.37 -7.86
N ARG A 202 -10.76 10.36 -7.89
CA ARG A 202 -10.83 11.39 -8.95
C ARG A 202 -10.22 12.72 -8.50
N GLU A 203 -10.09 12.92 -7.18
CA GLU A 203 -9.55 14.15 -6.61
C GLU A 203 -8.03 14.07 -6.50
N LYS A 204 -7.36 15.04 -7.14
CA LYS A 204 -5.91 15.26 -7.09
C LYS A 204 -5.62 16.50 -6.25
N ASN A 205 -4.73 16.38 -5.27
CA ASN A 205 -4.15 17.50 -4.55
C ASN A 205 -2.62 17.41 -4.58
N THR A 206 -2.00 18.36 -5.29
CA THR A 206 -0.54 18.48 -5.47
C THR A 206 0.08 19.60 -4.65
N ASN A 207 -0.72 20.38 -3.94
CA ASN A 207 -0.23 21.53 -3.19
C ASN A 207 0.59 21.06 -1.98
N SER A 208 1.89 21.36 -1.95
CA SER A 208 2.80 20.99 -0.86
C SER A 208 2.48 21.64 0.48
N ALA A 209 1.64 22.69 0.51
CA ALA A 209 1.13 23.29 1.74
C ALA A 209 -0.03 22.48 2.35
N LYS A 210 -0.62 21.56 1.59
CA LYS A 210 -1.73 20.68 2.00
C LYS A 210 -1.28 19.21 1.96
N PRO A 211 -2.04 18.29 2.57
CA PRO A 211 -1.77 16.86 2.44
C PRO A 211 -1.86 16.43 0.97
N LEU A 212 -0.83 15.76 0.46
CA LEU A 212 -0.82 15.25 -0.90
C LEU A 212 -1.81 14.11 -1.08
N MET A 213 -2.41 14.05 -2.26
CA MET A 213 -3.32 13.00 -2.68
C MET A 213 -3.30 12.91 -4.20
N ILE A 214 -2.60 11.93 -4.74
CA ILE A 214 -2.28 11.85 -6.17
C ILE A 214 -2.50 10.42 -6.62
N PRO A 215 -3.59 10.17 -7.38
CA PRO A 215 -3.81 8.87 -8.00
C PRO A 215 -2.78 8.59 -9.10
N LYS A 216 -2.40 7.32 -9.27
CA LYS A 216 -1.52 6.92 -10.37
C LYS A 216 -2.12 7.35 -11.71
N GLY A 217 -1.27 7.83 -12.63
CA GLY A 217 -1.67 8.33 -13.95
C GLY A 217 -2.30 9.73 -14.00
N LEU A 218 -2.59 10.37 -12.85
CA LEU A 218 -3.12 11.74 -12.83
C LEU A 218 -2.03 12.82 -12.61
N ASP A 219 -0.77 12.43 -12.43
CA ASP A 219 0.36 13.35 -12.33
C ASP A 219 1.17 13.45 -13.62
N ASN A 220 1.85 14.57 -13.81
CA ASN A 220 2.74 14.79 -14.96
C ASN A 220 3.95 15.64 -14.58
N TRP A 221 5.03 15.48 -15.33
CA TRP A 221 6.31 16.12 -15.04
C TRP A 221 6.26 17.65 -15.03
N ASP A 222 5.47 18.25 -15.93
CA ASP A 222 5.27 19.71 -15.99
C ASP A 222 4.66 20.23 -14.69
N SER A 223 3.64 19.53 -14.15
CA SER A 223 2.98 19.91 -12.89
C SER A 223 3.81 19.60 -11.65
N ILE A 224 4.83 18.74 -11.76
CA ILE A 224 5.79 18.49 -10.67
C ILE A 224 6.85 19.62 -10.67
N GLY A 225 7.15 20.20 -11.84
CA GLY A 225 8.13 21.27 -12.00
C GLY A 225 9.56 20.76 -11.98
N VAL A 226 9.79 19.53 -12.46
CA VAL A 226 11.14 18.97 -12.64
C VAL A 226 11.67 19.38 -14.02
N PRO A 227 12.87 19.97 -14.14
CA PRO A 227 13.46 20.27 -15.45
C PRO A 227 13.73 19.00 -16.26
N MET A 228 13.58 19.07 -17.59
CA MET A 228 13.80 17.94 -18.52
C MET A 228 15.17 17.25 -18.36
N SER A 229 16.22 17.99 -17.98
CA SER A 229 17.56 17.46 -17.73
C SER A 229 17.60 16.39 -16.63
N ASN A 230 16.72 16.51 -15.64
CA ASN A 230 16.64 15.55 -14.53
C ASN A 230 15.73 14.36 -14.90
N MET A 231 14.91 14.48 -15.95
CA MET A 231 14.01 13.40 -16.40
C MET A 231 14.78 12.26 -17.08
N GLU A 232 15.77 12.59 -17.91
CA GLU A 232 16.59 11.59 -18.64
C GLU A 232 17.48 10.74 -17.72
N GLN A 233 17.97 11.33 -16.63
CA GLN A 233 18.75 10.61 -15.60
C GLN A 233 17.87 9.70 -14.73
N VAL A 234 16.60 10.05 -14.58
CA VAL A 234 15.65 9.34 -13.72
C VAL A 234 14.98 8.17 -14.44
N SER A 235 14.72 8.30 -15.75
CA SER A 235 14.20 7.21 -16.58
C SER A 235 15.25 6.13 -16.86
N SER A 236 16.52 6.49 -17.04
CA SER A 236 17.62 5.55 -17.29
C SER A 236 17.96 4.64 -16.11
N GLY A 237 17.64 5.03 -14.88
CA GLY A 237 17.78 4.18 -13.69
C GLY A 237 16.53 3.34 -13.34
N ALA A 238 15.42 3.52 -14.06
CA ALA A 238 14.15 2.85 -13.78
C ALA A 238 13.91 1.58 -14.61
N TYR A 239 14.64 1.43 -15.72
CA TYR A 239 14.63 0.22 -16.56
C TYR A 239 15.54 -0.86 -15.96
#